data_AF-A0A969EZY0-F1
#
_entry.id   AF-A0A969EZY0-F1
#
_cell.length_a   1.000
_cell.length_b   1.000
_cell.length_c   1.000
_cell.angle_alpha   90.00
_cell.angle_beta   90.00
_cell.angle_gamma   90.00
#
_symmetry.space_group_name_H-M   'P 1'
#
loop_
_entity.id
_entity.type
_entity.pdbx_description
1 polymer ?
#
loop_
_entity_poly.entity_id
_entity_poly.type
_entity_poly.pdbx_seq_one_letter_code
_entity_poly.pdbx_strand_id
1 'polypeptide(L)'
;MLALASADVATLLSWDRMRLWDGQLWRLFTGHLVHANAWHVIINLTGLLLVILLFGNILNSLRWCALMGVAAVSVSVGLLLTAVWPQTYVGLSGVLHGLVAAPLVLLMRRTTLPVIALFVTLWARSCSSSSMAPVP
;
A
#
# COMPACT_ATOMS: atom_id res chain seq x y z
N MET A 1 24.21 11.94 -4.14
CA MET A 1 22.74 12.03 -4.01
C MET A 1 22.30 13.31 -4.70
N LEU A 2 21.77 13.23 -5.92
CA LEU A 2 21.05 14.38 -6.49
C LEU A 2 19.59 14.23 -6.03
N ALA A 3 19.36 14.58 -4.77
CA ALA A 3 18.01 14.91 -4.35
C ALA A 3 17.63 16.19 -5.09
N LEU A 4 16.37 16.35 -5.47
CA LEU A 4 15.84 17.63 -5.99
C LEU A 4 15.94 18.78 -4.96
N ALA A 5 16.57 18.52 -3.80
CA ALA A 5 16.82 19.43 -2.71
C ALA A 5 18.29 19.33 -2.27
N SER A 6 18.79 20.33 -1.55
CA SER A 6 20.14 20.30 -0.98
C SER A 6 20.35 19.09 -0.06
N ALA A 7 21.61 18.69 0.16
CA ALA A 7 21.94 17.60 1.07
C ALA A 7 21.34 17.81 2.48
N ASP A 8 21.28 19.06 2.94
CA ASP A 8 20.68 19.42 4.23
C ASP A 8 19.18 19.16 4.25
N VAL A 9 18.47 19.58 3.20
CA VAL A 9 17.02 19.36 3.09
C VAL A 9 16.73 17.86 2.96
N ALA A 10 17.51 17.12 2.18
CA ALA A 10 17.38 15.67 2.10
C ALA A 10 17.55 15.02 3.48
N THR A 11 18.57 15.42 4.25
CA THR A 11 18.83 14.90 5.60
C THR A 11 17.72 15.31 6.58
N LEU A 12 17.19 16.52 6.46
CA LEU A 12 16.11 17.03 7.31
C LEU A 12 14.78 16.29 7.07
N LEU A 13 14.50 15.91 5.83
CA LEU A 13 13.21 15.34 5.43
C LEU A 13 13.20 13.81 5.35
N SER A 14 14.35 13.17 5.18
CA SER A 14 14.45 11.70 5.06
C SER A 14 13.84 10.99 6.26
N TRP A 15 13.29 9.79 6.02
CA TRP A 15 12.89 8.93 7.11
C TRP A 15 14.16 8.47 7.84
N ASP A 16 14.18 8.65 9.16
CA ASP A 16 15.29 8.30 10.03
C ASP A 16 14.73 7.75 11.34
N ARG A 17 15.11 6.52 11.67
CA ARG A 17 14.55 5.78 12.81
C ARG A 17 14.85 6.49 14.13
N MET A 18 16.08 6.93 14.34
CA MET A 18 16.49 7.55 15.60
C MET A 18 15.80 8.90 15.78
N ARG A 19 15.76 9.71 14.72
CA ARG A 19 15.10 11.03 14.79
C ARG A 19 13.60 10.93 14.96
N LEU A 20 12.97 9.85 14.49
CA LEU A 20 11.57 9.56 14.77
C LEU A 20 11.34 9.27 16.25
N TRP A 21 12.24 8.51 16.90
CA TRP A 21 12.22 8.31 18.35
C TRP A 21 12.44 9.62 19.12
N ASP A 22 13.20 10.56 18.56
CA ASP A 22 13.39 11.91 19.10
C ASP A 22 12.19 12.86 18.83
N GLY A 23 11.06 12.35 18.31
CA GLY A 23 9.83 13.11 18.14
C GLY A 23 9.67 13.85 16.80
N GLN A 24 10.54 13.60 15.81
CA GLN A 24 10.46 14.24 14.50
C GLN A 24 9.42 13.58 13.58
N LEU A 25 8.15 13.58 14.00
CA LEU A 25 7.05 12.81 13.37
C LEU A 25 6.73 13.20 11.92
N TRP A 26 7.11 14.40 11.48
CA TRP A 26 6.96 14.79 10.06
C TRP A 26 7.69 13.84 9.11
N ARG A 27 8.76 13.18 9.59
CA ARG A 27 9.54 12.18 8.84
C ARG A 27 8.72 10.96 8.41
N LEU A 28 7.57 10.70 9.06
CA LEU A 28 6.61 9.67 8.65
C LEU A 28 6.02 9.94 7.25
N PHE A 29 6.02 11.20 6.82
CA PHE A 29 5.49 11.61 5.52
C PHE A 29 6.60 12.13 4.61
N THR A 30 7.45 13.02 5.12
CA THR A 30 8.43 13.73 4.29
C THR A 30 9.50 12.80 3.71
N GLY A 31 9.79 11.68 4.37
CA GLY A 31 10.77 10.70 3.90
C GLY A 31 10.38 10.09 2.55
N HIS A 32 9.09 10.03 2.25
CA HIS A 32 8.57 9.52 0.97
C HIS A 32 8.71 10.51 -0.18
N LEU A 33 8.95 11.79 0.11
CA LEU A 33 9.13 12.86 -0.87
C LEU A 33 10.59 13.01 -1.30
N VAL A 34 11.53 12.64 -0.43
CA VAL A 34 12.97 12.63 -0.73
C VAL A 34 13.31 11.43 -1.61
N HIS A 35 14.18 11.62 -2.60
CA HIS A 35 14.61 10.56 -3.52
C HIS A 35 16.14 10.57 -3.64
N ALA A 36 16.74 9.38 -3.79
CA ALA A 36 18.19 9.23 -3.82
C ALA A 36 18.84 9.85 -5.08
N ASN A 37 18.12 9.81 -6.21
CA ASN A 37 18.54 10.37 -7.49
C ASN A 37 17.32 10.64 -8.40
N ALA A 38 17.54 11.41 -9.46
CA ALA A 38 16.52 11.79 -10.43
C ALA A 38 15.90 10.58 -11.16
N TRP A 39 16.68 9.52 -11.41
CA TRP A 39 16.15 8.31 -12.05
C TRP A 39 15.11 7.60 -11.17
N HIS A 40 15.33 7.60 -9.86
CA HIS A 40 14.40 7.05 -8.88
C HIS A 40 13.12 7.90 -8.76
N VAL A 41 13.19 9.21 -9.04
CA VAL A 41 12.01 10.06 -9.16
C VAL A 41 11.20 9.64 -10.38
N ILE A 42 11.85 9.52 -11.55
CA ILE A 42 11.19 9.17 -12.81
C ILE A 42 10.45 7.84 -12.68
N ILE A 43 11.10 6.79 -12.18
CA ILE A 43 10.45 5.47 -12.07
C ILE A 43 9.26 5.50 -11.09
N ASN A 44 9.36 6.25 -9.99
CA ASN A 44 8.27 6.40 -9.03
C ASN A 44 7.10 7.21 -9.61
N LEU A 45 7.38 8.28 -10.37
CA LEU A 45 6.34 9.07 -11.03
C LEU A 45 5.65 8.27 -12.14
N THR A 46 6.39 7.48 -12.91
CA THR A 46 5.82 6.55 -13.90
C THR A 46 4.94 5.51 -13.20
N GLY A 47 5.42 4.93 -12.10
CA GLY A 47 4.63 4.00 -11.29
C GLY A 47 3.35 4.64 -10.74
N LEU A 48 3.44 5.87 -10.22
CA LEU A 48 2.30 6.64 -9.73
C LEU A 48 1.29 6.91 -10.85
N LEU A 49 1.77 7.32 -12.03
CA LEU A 49 0.94 7.54 -13.21
C LEU A 49 0.19 6.26 -13.60
N LEU A 50 0.86 5.11 -13.63
CA LEU A 50 0.21 3.83 -13.91
C LEU A 50 -0.86 3.49 -12.87
N VAL A 51 -0.59 3.69 -11.58
CA VAL A 51 -1.58 3.48 -10.51
C VAL A 51 -2.79 4.39 -10.69
N ILE A 52 -2.59 5.66 -11.04
CA ILE A 52 -3.68 6.61 -11.32
C ILE A 52 -4.44 6.21 -12.59
N LEU A 53 -3.76 5.75 -13.64
CA LEU A 53 -4.44 5.31 -14.86
C LEU A 53 -5.31 4.06 -14.63
N LEU A 54 -4.86 3.14 -13.77
CA LEU A 54 -5.59 1.91 -13.47
C LEU A 54 -6.74 2.11 -12.47
N PHE A 55 -6.52 2.94 -11.44
CA PHE A 55 -7.44 3.03 -10.30
C PHE A 55 -7.99 4.45 -10.07
N GLY A 56 -7.54 5.44 -10.84
CA GLY A 56 -7.84 6.87 -10.64
C GLY A 56 -9.33 7.18 -10.58
N ASN A 57 -10.10 6.52 -11.45
CA ASN A 57 -11.55 6.72 -11.57
C ASN A 57 -12.36 6.00 -10.47
N ILE A 58 -11.73 5.19 -9.62
CA ILE A 58 -12.41 4.44 -8.55
C ILE A 58 -12.63 5.32 -7.31
N LEU A 59 -11.74 6.28 -7.08
CA LEU A 59 -11.70 7.10 -5.87
C LEU A 59 -11.75 8.59 -6.23
N ASN A 60 -12.49 9.38 -5.44
CA ASN A 60 -12.41 10.84 -5.54
C ASN A 60 -11.07 11.36 -4.99
N SER A 61 -10.74 12.63 -5.27
CA SER A 61 -9.47 13.24 -4.90
C SER A 61 -9.17 13.15 -3.39
N LEU A 62 -10.17 13.34 -2.53
CA LEU A 62 -9.99 13.24 -1.08
C LEU A 62 -9.61 11.82 -0.64
N ARG A 63 -10.26 10.80 -1.19
CA ARG A 63 -9.94 9.39 -0.92
C ARG A 63 -8.56 9.02 -1.44
N TRP A 64 -8.14 9.58 -2.58
CA TRP A 64 -6.76 9.44 -3.06
C TRP A 64 -5.74 10.01 -2.07
N CYS A 65 -5.94 11.25 -1.60
CA CYS A 65 -5.07 11.85 -0.60
C CYS A 65 -5.03 11.04 0.70
N ALA A 66 -6.19 10.57 1.16
CA ALA A 66 -6.28 9.73 2.35
C ALA A 66 -5.53 8.40 2.17
N LEU A 67 -5.70 7.74 1.03
CA LEU A 67 -5.02 6.47 0.72
C LEU A 67 -3.50 6.66 0.67
N MET A 68 -3.02 7.74 0.06
CA MET A 68 -1.60 8.11 0.05
C MET A 68 -1.06 8.31 1.46
N GLY A 69 -1.78 9.06 2.30
CA GLY A 69 -1.39 9.31 3.69
C GLY A 69 -1.35 8.03 4.52
N VAL A 70 -2.37 7.19 4.41
CA VAL A 70 -2.42 5.88 5.08
C VAL A 70 -1.29 4.98 4.62
N ALA A 71 -1.02 4.92 3.32
CA ALA A 71 0.08 4.12 2.78
C ALA A 71 1.45 4.61 3.28
N ALA A 72 1.69 5.93 3.28
CA ALA A 72 2.91 6.53 3.83
C ALA A 72 3.12 6.18 5.31
N VAL A 73 2.10 6.39 6.15
CA VAL A 73 2.17 6.03 7.58
C VAL A 73 2.39 4.53 7.76
N SER A 74 1.68 3.69 7.01
CA SER A 74 1.80 2.23 7.11
C SER A 74 3.21 1.75 6.76
N VAL A 75 3.83 2.31 5.72
CA VAL A 75 5.22 2.02 5.36
C VAL A 75 6.15 2.48 6.47
N SER A 76 6.01 3.73 6.93
CA SER A 76 6.87 4.30 7.98
C SER A 76 6.78 3.53 9.30
N VAL A 77 5.57 3.14 9.72
CA VAL A 77 5.36 2.33 10.92
C VAL A 77 5.89 0.91 10.71
N GLY A 78 5.66 0.30 9.54
CA GLY A 78 6.23 -1.00 9.20
C GLY A 78 7.76 -0.99 9.30
N LEU A 79 8.42 0.05 8.79
CA LEU A 79 9.87 0.26 8.93
C LEU A 79 10.31 0.47 10.39
N LEU A 80 9.50 1.12 11.23
CA LEU A 80 9.82 1.27 12.66
C LEU A 80 9.75 -0.06 13.41
N LEU A 81 8.73 -0.88 13.13
CA LEU A 81 8.46 -2.14 13.84
C LEU A 81 9.42 -3.28 13.46
N THR A 82 10.15 -3.14 12.34
CA THR A 82 10.97 -4.21 11.78
C THR A 82 12.46 -3.93 11.93
N ALA A 83 13.15 -4.73 12.74
CA ALA A 83 14.59 -4.56 13.01
C ALA A 83 15.49 -4.80 11.77
N VAL A 84 14.95 -5.40 10.71
CA VAL A 84 15.68 -5.83 9.50
C VAL A 84 16.02 -4.65 8.57
N TRP A 85 15.32 -3.53 8.68
CA TRP A 85 15.43 -2.42 7.72
C TRP A 85 16.48 -1.38 8.11
N PRO A 86 17.05 -0.66 7.12
CA PRO A 86 18.09 0.34 7.34
C PRO A 86 17.64 1.48 8.26
N GLN A 87 18.61 2.14 8.89
CA GLN A 87 18.38 3.27 9.80
C GLN A 87 17.73 4.48 9.11
N THR A 88 17.95 4.61 7.79
CA THR A 88 17.39 5.68 6.96
C THR A 88 16.65 5.11 5.76
N TYR A 89 15.60 5.80 5.33
CA TYR A 89 14.77 5.43 4.18
C TYR A 89 14.35 6.68 3.40
N VAL A 90 14.30 6.56 2.08
CA VAL A 90 13.82 7.61 1.18
C VAL A 90 13.02 7.00 0.03
N GLY A 91 12.04 7.75 -0.44
CA GLY A 91 11.36 7.51 -1.72
C GLY A 91 9.90 7.06 -1.59
N LEU A 92 9.21 7.19 -2.71
CA LEU A 92 7.77 6.89 -2.83
C LEU A 92 7.47 5.41 -3.08
N SER A 93 8.48 4.58 -3.34
CA SER A 93 8.28 3.20 -3.81
C SER A 93 7.46 2.34 -2.84
N GLY A 94 7.66 2.47 -1.53
CA GLY A 94 6.85 1.75 -0.54
C GLY A 94 5.38 2.16 -0.58
N VAL A 95 5.13 3.46 -0.75
CA VAL A 95 3.77 4.01 -0.88
C VAL A 95 3.12 3.44 -2.14
N LEU A 96 3.81 3.43 -3.28
CA LEU A 96 3.31 2.83 -4.53
C LEU A 96 2.89 1.37 -4.37
N HIS A 97 3.66 0.55 -3.66
CA HIS A 97 3.27 -0.84 -3.38
C HIS A 97 1.99 -0.90 -2.54
N GLY A 98 1.84 -0.05 -1.53
CA GLY A 98 0.60 0.05 -0.75
C GLY A 98 -0.60 0.47 -1.59
N LEU A 99 -0.42 1.42 -2.51
CA LEU A 99 -1.47 1.89 -3.42
C LEU A 99 -1.90 0.86 -4.45
N VAL A 100 -1.00 -0.05 -4.85
CA VAL A 100 -1.34 -1.19 -5.71
C VAL A 100 -2.03 -2.28 -4.88
N ALA A 101 -1.51 -2.58 -3.70
CA ALA A 101 -2.03 -3.64 -2.84
C ALA A 101 -3.46 -3.39 -2.35
N ALA A 102 -3.78 -2.16 -1.93
CA ALA A 102 -5.10 -1.82 -1.40
C ALA A 102 -6.27 -2.12 -2.36
N PRO A 103 -6.30 -1.60 -3.61
CA PRO A 103 -7.36 -1.92 -4.56
C PRO A 103 -7.34 -3.38 -5.02
N LEU A 104 -6.17 -4.03 -5.12
CA LEU A 104 -6.09 -5.46 -5.44
C LEU A 104 -6.75 -6.33 -4.35
N VAL A 105 -6.49 -6.04 -3.07
CA VAL A 105 -7.13 -6.75 -1.96
C VAL A 105 -8.64 -6.52 -1.95
N LEU A 106 -9.10 -5.30 -2.24
CA LEU A 106 -10.53 -5.00 -2.38
C LEU A 106 -11.17 -5.76 -3.56
N LEU A 107 -10.48 -5.85 -4.69
CA LEU A 107 -10.95 -6.57 -5.87
C LEU A 107 -11.02 -8.09 -5.60
N MET A 108 -9.97 -8.67 -5.00
CA MET A 108 -9.95 -10.08 -4.59
C MET A 108 -11.09 -10.39 -3.60
N ARG A 109 -11.34 -9.52 -2.62
CA ARG A 109 -12.46 -9.70 -1.68
C ARG A 109 -13.83 -9.66 -2.37
N ARG A 110 -13.99 -8.85 -3.42
CA ARG A 110 -15.23 -8.74 -4.19
C ARG A 110 -15.50 -9.93 -5.11
N THR A 111 -14.47 -10.57 -5.67
CA THR A 111 -14.65 -11.69 -6.62
C THR A 111 -14.54 -13.05 -5.94
N THR A 112 -13.63 -13.23 -4.98
CA THR A 112 -13.33 -14.55 -4.42
C THR A 112 -14.28 -14.97 -3.29
N LEU A 113 -14.65 -14.06 -2.38
CA LEU A 113 -15.54 -14.41 -1.25
C LEU A 113 -16.95 -14.82 -1.70
N PRO A 114 -17.61 -14.13 -2.65
CA PRO A 114 -18.93 -14.54 -3.14
C PRO A 114 -18.87 -15.87 -3.91
N VAL A 115 -17.78 -16.13 -4.64
CA VAL A 115 -17.60 -17.39 -5.36
C VAL A 115 -17.40 -18.56 -4.39
N ILE A 116 -16.57 -18.40 -3.36
CA ILE A 116 -16.42 -19.40 -2.29
C ILE A 116 -17.75 -19.62 -1.58
N ALA A 117 -18.46 -18.55 -1.22
CA ALA A 117 -19.78 -18.65 -0.59
C ALA A 117 -20.79 -19.39 -1.50
N LEU A 118 -20.80 -19.10 -2.80
CA LEU A 118 -21.62 -19.80 -3.79
C LEU A 118 -21.27 -21.29 -3.84
N PHE A 119 -19.99 -21.66 -3.94
CA PHE A 119 -19.56 -23.06 -3.91
C PHE A 119 -20.00 -23.78 -2.63
N VAL A 120 -19.83 -23.13 -1.46
CA VAL A 120 -20.29 -23.68 -0.17
C VAL A 120 -21.81 -23.86 -0.15
N THR A 121 -22.58 -22.89 -0.62
CA THR A 121 -24.05 -23.01 -0.67
C THR A 121 -24.53 -24.09 -1.64
N LEU A 122 -23.91 -24.21 -2.82
CA LEU A 122 -24.22 -25.26 -3.79
C LEU A 122 -23.86 -26.64 -3.25
N TRP A 123 -22.72 -26.77 -2.58
CA TRP A 123 -22.33 -28.00 -1.90
C TRP A 123 -23.31 -28.38 -0.79
N ALA A 124 -23.63 -27.45 0.12
CA ALA A 124 -24.57 -27.66 1.21
C ALA A 124 -25.96 -28.08 0.69
N ARG A 125 -26.42 -27.47 -0.41
CA ARG A 125 -27.68 -27.84 -1.08
C ARG A 125 -27.63 -29.25 -1.67
N SER A 126 -26.53 -29.63 -2.30
CA SER A 126 -26.32 -30.99 -2.85
C SER A 126 -26.37 -32.09 -1.77
N CYS A 127 -25.78 -31.84 -0.60
CA CYS A 127 -25.85 -32.73 0.56
C CYS A 127 -27.27 -32.83 1.15
N SER A 128 -28.04 -31.74 1.12
CA SER A 128 -29.44 -31.75 1.58
C SER A 128 -30.39 -32.48 0.62
N SER A 129 -30.13 -32.47 -0.69
CA SER A 129 -30.94 -33.19 -1.67
C SER A 129 -30.68 -34.71 -1.70
N SER A 130 -29.48 -35.15 -1.29
CA SER A 130 -29.10 -36.57 -1.26
C SER A 130 -29.60 -37.31 -0.01
N SER A 131 -30.10 -36.60 1.00
CA SER A 131 -30.69 -37.16 2.22
C SER A 131 -32.22 -37.35 2.16
N MET A 132 -32.86 -37.02 1.02
CA MET A 132 -34.32 -37.13 0.82
C MET A 132 -34.74 -38.12 -0.27
N ALA A 133 -33.82 -38.87 -0.87
CA ALA A 133 -34.20 -39.95 -1.79
C ALA A 133 -34.75 -41.14 -0.97
N PRO A 134 -36.02 -41.55 -1.14
CA PRO A 134 -36.50 -42.78 -0.53
C PRO A 134 -35.73 -43.94 -1.14
N VAL A 135 -35.06 -44.72 -0.28
CA VAL A 135 -34.47 -46.00 -0.67
C VAL A 135 -35.63 -46.92 -1.09
N PRO A 136 -35.54 -47.60 -2.27
CA PRO A 136 -36.63 -48.42 -2.80
C PRO A 136 -37.04 -49.58 -1.88
#